data_AF-A0A1S1LF66-F1
#
_entry.id   AF-A0A1S1LF66-F1
#
_cell.length_a   1.000
_cell.length_b   1.000
_cell.length_c   1.000
_cell.angle_alpha   90.00
_cell.angle_beta   90.00
_cell.angle_gamma   90.00
#
_symmetry.space_group_name_H-M   'P 1'
#
loop_
_entity.id
_entity.type
_entity.pdbx_description
1 polymer ?
#
loop_
_entity_poly.entity_id
_entity_poly.type
_entity_poly.pdbx_seq_one_letter_code
_entity_poly.pdbx_strand_id
1 'polypeptide(L)'
;MSNDDQQASRSNESIPALPVSKWLQFGFLIPVALILVGATVYGYAKSQTNSLQPNFAFGFRSADALRSVEAWNAAQRTGFTWMLFGGVTILILCAIALSLGLWKNLNTMPLIWIVLAGAAAYSVVLFLASAHADQSARAATTTAAAQQFSVQDADNSTTASMAGRFLDELDSRA
;
A
#
# COMPACT_ATOMS: atom_id res chain seq x y z
N MET A 1 39.21 37.39 -41.89
CA MET A 1 38.10 36.63 -41.27
C MET A 1 38.62 35.23 -41.05
N SER A 2 38.82 34.87 -39.77
CA SER A 2 39.59 33.71 -39.32
C SER A 2 38.76 32.42 -39.45
N ASN A 3 39.42 31.30 -39.73
CA ASN A 3 38.82 29.97 -39.77
C ASN A 3 38.23 29.52 -38.42
N ASP A 4 38.53 30.24 -37.34
CA ASP A 4 38.07 29.92 -35.98
C ASP A 4 36.57 30.16 -35.78
N ASP A 5 35.97 31.11 -36.53
CA ASP A 5 34.53 31.41 -36.43
C ASP A 5 33.65 30.31 -37.06
N GLN A 6 34.21 29.48 -37.95
CA GLN A 6 33.48 28.37 -38.58
C GLN A 6 33.42 27.12 -37.70
N GLN A 7 34.33 26.95 -36.73
CA GLN A 7 34.31 25.77 -35.85
C GLN A 7 33.34 25.95 -34.66
N ALA A 8 33.14 27.18 -34.18
CA ALA A 8 32.21 27.46 -33.07
C ALA A 8 30.72 27.29 -33.45
N SER A 9 30.37 27.26 -34.73
CA SER A 9 28.99 27.07 -35.19
C SER A 9 28.58 25.60 -35.40
N ARG A 10 29.53 24.65 -35.38
CA ARG A 10 29.26 23.23 -35.65
C ARG A 10 29.00 22.37 -34.43
N SER A 11 29.15 22.87 -33.21
CA SER A 11 28.98 22.08 -31.98
C SER A 11 27.55 22.03 -31.43
N ASN A 12 26.56 22.58 -32.16
CA ASN A 12 25.16 22.62 -31.72
C ASN A 12 24.24 21.77 -32.60
N GLU A 13 24.77 20.72 -33.22
CA GLU A 13 23.94 19.62 -33.74
C GLU A 13 23.36 18.86 -32.54
N SER A 14 22.26 19.38 -32.01
CA SER A 14 21.37 18.66 -31.11
C SER A 14 21.05 17.32 -31.76
N ILE A 15 21.48 16.22 -31.13
CA ILE A 15 21.13 14.86 -31.54
C ILE A 15 19.63 14.84 -31.85
N PRO A 16 19.20 14.47 -33.06
CA PRO A 16 17.78 14.44 -33.38
C PRO A 16 17.12 13.45 -32.44
N ALA A 17 16.35 13.96 -31.48
CA ALA A 17 15.54 13.15 -30.60
C ALA A 17 14.60 12.35 -31.51
N LEU A 18 14.84 11.04 -31.60
CA LEU A 18 13.97 10.14 -32.35
C LEU A 18 12.54 10.39 -31.86
N PRO A 19 11.58 10.69 -32.74
CA PRO A 19 10.21 10.93 -32.35
C PRO A 19 9.62 9.61 -31.87
N VAL A 20 9.80 9.29 -30.58
CA VAL A 20 9.13 8.17 -29.95
C VAL A 20 7.65 8.45 -30.06
N SER A 21 6.92 7.56 -30.75
CA SER A 21 5.50 7.77 -30.98
C SER A 21 4.79 7.91 -29.63
N LYS A 22 3.85 8.87 -29.51
CA LYS A 22 3.04 9.04 -28.29
C LYS A 22 2.41 7.70 -27.88
N TRP A 23 2.04 6.88 -28.86
CA TRP A 23 1.57 5.51 -28.68
C TRP A 23 2.57 4.57 -28.01
N LEU A 24 3.87 4.67 -28.30
CA LEU A 24 4.89 3.86 -27.63
C LEU A 24 5.14 4.33 -26.20
N GLN A 25 5.12 5.65 -25.94
CA GLN A 25 5.31 6.21 -24.58
C GLN A 25 4.13 5.89 -23.65
N PHE A 26 2.90 6.14 -24.10
CA PHE A 26 1.70 5.87 -23.30
C PHE A 26 1.29 4.40 -23.34
N GLY A 27 1.68 3.67 -24.39
CA GLY A 27 1.47 2.23 -24.51
C GLY A 27 2.19 1.41 -23.44
N PHE A 28 3.25 1.93 -22.81
CA PHE A 28 3.90 1.29 -21.66
C PHE A 28 3.18 1.56 -20.33
N LEU A 29 2.58 2.74 -20.17
CA LEU A 29 1.91 3.14 -18.92
C LEU A 29 0.61 2.37 -18.69
N ILE A 30 -0.09 1.99 -19.76
CA ILE A 30 -1.34 1.23 -19.68
C ILE A 30 -1.12 -0.17 -19.07
N PRO A 31 -0.18 -1.01 -19.57
CA PRO A 31 0.17 -2.28 -18.92
C PRO A 31 0.57 -2.13 -17.46
N VAL A 32 1.39 -1.13 -17.11
CA VAL A 32 1.79 -0.88 -15.72
C VAL A 32 0.57 -0.58 -14.85
N ALA A 33 -0.32 0.31 -15.30
CA ALA A 33 -1.54 0.62 -14.57
C ALA A 33 -2.44 -0.62 -14.40
N LEU A 34 -2.60 -1.44 -15.45
CA LEU A 34 -3.38 -2.68 -15.37
C LEU A 34 -2.78 -3.69 -14.39
N ILE A 35 -1.46 -3.83 -14.36
CA ILE A 35 -0.76 -4.69 -13.39
C ILE A 35 -1.02 -4.19 -11.96
N LEU A 36 -0.92 -2.88 -11.72
CA LEU A 36 -1.17 -2.29 -10.40
C LEU A 36 -2.62 -2.47 -9.95
N VAL A 37 -3.58 -2.27 -10.85
CA VAL A 37 -5.01 -2.52 -10.58
C VAL A 37 -5.24 -4.00 -10.29
N GLY A 38 -4.73 -4.89 -11.14
CA GLY A 38 -4.87 -6.34 -10.96
C GLY A 38 -4.29 -6.82 -9.63
N ALA A 39 -3.09 -6.36 -9.27
CA ALA A 39 -2.46 -6.66 -7.99
C ALA A 39 -3.28 -6.13 -6.81
N THR A 40 -3.83 -4.92 -6.92
CA THR A 40 -4.67 -4.31 -5.87
C THR A 40 -5.98 -5.08 -5.68
N VAL A 41 -6.68 -5.42 -6.77
CA VAL A 41 -7.94 -6.17 -6.73
C VAL A 41 -7.71 -7.58 -6.20
N TYR A 42 -6.66 -8.26 -6.66
CA TYR A 42 -6.28 -9.58 -6.17
C TYR A 42 -5.96 -9.55 -4.67
N GLY A 43 -5.13 -8.60 -4.25
CA GLY A 43 -4.76 -8.42 -2.84
C GLY A 43 -5.96 -8.09 -1.96
N TYR A 44 -6.85 -7.20 -2.44
CA TYR A 44 -8.10 -6.88 -1.75
C TYR A 44 -8.96 -8.13 -1.55
N ALA A 45 -9.25 -8.88 -2.62
CA ALA A 45 -10.07 -10.09 -2.53
C ALA A 45 -9.50 -11.10 -1.52
N LYS A 46 -8.18 -11.34 -1.56
CA LYS A 46 -7.48 -12.23 -0.62
C LYS A 46 -7.46 -11.70 0.81
N SER A 47 -7.40 -10.39 1.00
CA SER A 47 -7.42 -9.77 2.33
C SER A 47 -8.77 -9.93 3.03
N GLN A 48 -9.88 -9.88 2.30
CA GLN A 48 -11.22 -10.05 2.86
C GLN A 48 -11.45 -11.47 3.40
N THR A 49 -10.83 -12.48 2.79
CA THR A 49 -10.96 -13.88 3.21
C THR A 49 -9.84 -14.34 4.15
N ASN A 50 -8.97 -13.44 4.64
CA ASN A 50 -7.79 -13.77 5.46
C ASN A 50 -6.90 -14.87 4.84
N SER A 51 -6.93 -15.00 3.51
CA SER A 51 -6.22 -16.06 2.79
C SER A 51 -4.84 -15.63 2.32
N LEU A 52 -4.40 -14.46 2.75
CA LEU A 52 -3.14 -13.84 2.39
C LEU A 52 -2.15 -14.16 3.51
N GLN A 53 -1.31 -15.18 3.31
CA GLN A 53 -0.33 -15.55 4.33
C GLN A 53 0.75 -14.47 4.49
N PRO A 54 1.28 -14.27 5.71
CA PRO A 54 2.44 -13.42 5.93
C PRO A 54 3.59 -13.81 5.00
N ASN A 55 4.09 -12.84 4.24
CA ASN A 55 5.16 -13.08 3.29
C ASN A 55 5.96 -11.79 3.05
N PHE A 56 7.15 -11.94 2.45
CA PHE A 56 8.05 -10.83 2.18
C PHE A 56 7.95 -10.27 0.76
N ALA A 57 7.07 -10.80 -0.10
CA ALA A 57 7.00 -10.41 -1.51
C ALA A 57 5.83 -9.46 -1.83
N PHE A 58 4.70 -9.63 -1.15
CA PHE A 58 3.43 -9.01 -1.53
C PHE A 58 2.60 -8.60 -0.31
N GLY A 59 2.11 -7.36 -0.34
CA GLY A 59 1.26 -6.77 0.70
C GLY A 59 1.93 -5.64 1.49
N PHE A 60 1.16 -5.10 2.44
CA PHE A 60 1.60 -4.07 3.37
C PHE A 60 2.45 -4.69 4.46
N ARG A 61 3.72 -4.29 4.51
CA ARG A 61 4.71 -4.85 5.42
C ARG A 61 5.11 -3.75 6.40
N SER A 62 4.90 -4.01 7.68
CA SER A 62 5.46 -3.22 8.78
C SER A 62 5.95 -4.16 9.87
N ALA A 63 6.79 -3.65 10.76
CA ALA A 63 7.27 -4.43 11.91
C ALA A 63 6.11 -4.96 12.75
N ASP A 64 5.03 -4.18 12.87
CA ASP A 64 3.82 -4.58 13.60
C ASP A 64 2.98 -5.60 12.81
N ALA A 65 2.85 -5.44 11.49
CA ALA A 65 2.09 -6.37 10.65
C ALA A 65 2.67 -7.79 10.62
N LEU A 66 3.98 -7.95 10.87
CA LEU A 66 4.65 -9.26 10.88
C LEU A 66 4.67 -9.94 12.27
N ARG A 67 4.15 -9.29 13.33
CA ARG A 67 4.18 -9.87 14.69
C ARG A 67 3.19 -11.02 14.89
N SER A 68 2.07 -11.00 14.16
CA SER A 68 1.02 -12.01 14.29
C SER A 68 0.21 -12.11 12.99
N VAL A 69 -0.49 -13.24 12.82
CA VAL A 69 -1.37 -13.47 11.67
C VAL A 69 -2.57 -12.51 11.72
N GLU A 70 -3.07 -12.19 12.90
CA GLU A 70 -4.14 -11.22 13.11
C GLU A 70 -3.71 -9.81 12.69
N ALA A 71 -2.52 -9.35 13.11
CA ALA A 71 -1.98 -8.05 12.74
C ALA A 71 -1.70 -7.96 11.23
N TRP A 72 -1.18 -9.04 10.63
CA TRP A 72 -0.99 -9.14 9.19
C TRP A 72 -2.30 -8.97 8.42
N ASN A 73 -3.33 -9.74 8.79
CA ASN A 73 -4.63 -9.69 8.13
C ASN A 73 -5.31 -8.33 8.28
N ALA A 74 -5.22 -7.71 9.46
CA ALA A 74 -5.72 -6.36 9.72
C ALA A 74 -5.00 -5.30 8.86
N ALA A 75 -3.68 -5.41 8.71
CA ALA A 75 -2.89 -4.54 7.85
C ALA A 75 -3.29 -4.68 6.38
N GLN A 76 -3.41 -5.91 5.87
CA GLN A 76 -3.77 -6.15 4.47
C GLN A 76 -5.17 -5.63 4.15
N ARG A 77 -6.16 -5.91 5.01
CA ARG A 77 -7.54 -5.44 4.79
C ARG A 77 -7.59 -3.92 4.68
N THR A 78 -6.98 -3.21 5.63
CA THR A 78 -6.98 -1.75 5.63
C THR A 78 -6.20 -1.20 4.44
N GLY A 79 -4.96 -1.65 4.24
CA GLY A 79 -4.10 -1.14 3.18
C GLY A 79 -4.68 -1.37 1.77
N PHE A 80 -5.18 -2.58 1.47
CA PHE A 80 -5.80 -2.85 0.17
C PHE A 80 -7.14 -2.15 0.00
N THR A 81 -7.90 -1.87 1.07
CA THR A 81 -9.11 -1.05 1.00
C THR A 81 -8.76 0.38 0.56
N TRP A 82 -7.73 0.99 1.17
CA TRP A 82 -7.25 2.31 0.77
C TRP A 82 -6.74 2.33 -0.67
N MET A 83 -6.01 1.31 -1.11
CA MET A 83 -5.53 1.22 -2.48
C MET A 83 -6.65 1.00 -3.49
N LEU A 84 -7.66 0.20 -3.14
CA LEU A 84 -8.80 -0.05 -4.02
C LEU A 84 -9.64 1.21 -4.23
N PHE A 85 -9.95 1.95 -3.17
CA PHE A 85 -10.83 3.13 -3.29
C PHE A 85 -10.09 4.43 -3.59
N GLY A 86 -8.83 4.56 -3.18
CA GLY A 86 -8.00 5.73 -3.49
C GLY A 86 -7.13 5.49 -4.73
N GLY A 87 -6.27 4.46 -4.68
CA GLY A 87 -5.24 4.22 -5.68
C GLY A 87 -5.80 3.89 -7.06
N VAL A 88 -6.75 2.95 -7.13
CA VAL A 88 -7.40 2.58 -8.41
C VAL A 88 -8.22 3.74 -8.96
N THR A 89 -8.90 4.52 -8.12
CA THR A 89 -9.64 5.71 -8.55
C THR A 89 -8.73 6.74 -9.22
N ILE A 90 -7.54 7.00 -8.65
CA ILE A 90 -6.55 7.89 -9.27
C ILE A 90 -6.09 7.35 -10.62
N LEU A 91 -5.80 6.04 -10.71
CA LEU A 91 -5.39 5.42 -11.98
C LEU A 91 -6.48 5.54 -13.05
N ILE A 92 -7.75 5.36 -12.69
CA ILE A 92 -8.89 5.53 -13.61
C ILE A 92 -9.00 6.98 -14.08
N LEU A 93 -8.91 7.95 -13.16
CA LEU A 93 -8.97 9.38 -13.51
C LEU A 93 -7.82 9.78 -14.44
N CYS A 94 -6.61 9.30 -14.18
CA CYS A 94 -5.45 9.52 -15.04
C CYS A 94 -5.63 8.88 -16.41
N ALA A 95 -6.16 7.65 -16.48
CA ALA A 95 -6.43 6.98 -17.74
C ALA A 95 -7.46 7.75 -18.59
N ILE A 96 -8.53 8.27 -17.96
CA ILE A 96 -9.54 9.10 -18.63
C ILE A 96 -8.90 10.40 -19.13
N ALA A 97 -8.13 11.10 -18.29
CA ALA A 97 -7.49 12.36 -18.65
C ALA A 97 -6.50 12.19 -19.82
N LEU A 98 -5.69 11.12 -19.81
CA LEU A 98 -4.79 10.78 -20.90
C LEU A 98 -5.54 10.42 -22.18
N SER A 99 -6.61 9.63 -22.08
CA SER A 99 -7.43 9.25 -23.24
C SER A 99 -8.06 10.47 -23.90
N LEU A 100 -8.61 11.39 -23.11
CA LEU A 100 -9.17 12.65 -23.60
C LEU A 100 -8.09 13.55 -24.23
N GLY A 101 -6.91 13.63 -23.63
CA GLY A 101 -5.81 14.43 -24.15
C GLY A 101 -5.24 13.88 -25.46
N LEU A 102 -5.17 12.56 -25.61
CA LEU A 102 -4.79 11.90 -26.86
C LEU A 102 -5.87 12.08 -27.93
N TRP A 103 -7.15 11.93 -27.60
CA TRP A 103 -8.25 12.12 -28.56
C TRP A 103 -8.30 13.56 -29.10
N LYS A 104 -8.03 14.55 -28.24
CA LYS A 104 -7.94 15.96 -28.63
C LYS A 104 -6.60 16.37 -29.27
N ASN A 105 -5.69 15.42 -29.52
CA ASN A 105 -4.35 15.67 -30.07
C ASN A 105 -3.59 16.79 -29.34
N LEU A 106 -3.69 16.83 -28.00
CA LEU A 106 -2.98 17.82 -27.21
C LEU A 106 -1.45 17.70 -27.38
N ASN A 107 -0.76 18.82 -27.15
CA ASN A 107 0.70 18.84 -27.06
C ASN A 107 1.20 17.84 -26.01
N THR A 108 2.42 17.33 -26.18
CA THR A 108 2.97 16.30 -25.29
C THR A 108 3.17 16.81 -23.85
N MET A 109 3.47 18.10 -23.69
CA MET A 109 3.74 18.71 -22.38
C MET A 109 2.60 18.57 -21.34
N PRO A 110 1.33 18.92 -21.63
CA PRO A 110 0.24 18.70 -20.68
C PRO A 110 0.02 17.22 -20.33
N LEU A 111 0.28 16.29 -21.25
CA LEU A 111 0.16 14.85 -20.98
C LEU A 111 1.21 14.39 -19.96
N ILE A 112 2.44 14.90 -20.05
CA ILE A 112 3.51 14.62 -19.08
C ILE A 112 3.09 15.09 -17.68
N TRP A 113 2.52 16.29 -17.57
CA TRP A 113 2.03 16.81 -16.29
C TRP A 113 0.90 15.96 -15.70
N ILE A 114 -0.01 15.44 -16.52
CA ILE A 114 -1.06 14.53 -16.08
C ILE A 114 -0.46 13.24 -15.50
N VAL A 115 0.55 12.66 -16.17
CA VAL A 115 1.24 11.46 -15.67
C VAL A 115 1.95 11.75 -14.35
N LEU A 116 2.68 12.86 -14.26
CA LEU A 116 3.41 13.22 -13.04
C LEU A 116 2.47 13.50 -11.87
N ALA A 117 1.38 14.25 -12.10
CA ALA A 117 0.37 14.52 -11.09
C ALA A 117 -0.32 13.24 -10.63
N GLY A 118 -0.64 12.35 -11.58
CA GLY A 118 -1.20 11.03 -11.29
C GLY A 118 -0.30 10.15 -10.45
N ALA A 119 0.98 10.06 -10.83
CA ALA A 119 1.98 9.31 -10.09
C ALA A 119 2.17 9.86 -8.68
N ALA A 120 2.28 11.19 -8.53
CA ALA A 120 2.41 11.84 -7.24
C ALA A 120 1.18 11.56 -6.34
N ALA A 121 -0.03 11.73 -6.88
CA ALA A 121 -1.26 11.44 -6.15
C ALA A 121 -1.35 9.96 -5.74
N TYR A 122 -0.98 9.04 -6.63
CA TYR A 122 -0.94 7.61 -6.33
C TYR A 122 0.06 7.28 -5.21
N SER A 123 1.25 7.89 -5.24
CA SER A 123 2.26 7.74 -4.18
C SER A 123 1.76 8.26 -2.83
N VAL A 124 1.02 9.37 -2.80
CA VAL A 124 0.39 9.88 -1.56
C VAL A 124 -0.61 8.86 -1.01
N VAL A 125 -1.46 8.26 -1.85
CA VAL A 125 -2.39 7.22 -1.41
C VAL A 125 -1.65 5.98 -0.93
N LEU A 126 -0.58 5.55 -1.61
CA LEU A 126 0.24 4.43 -1.16
C LEU A 126 0.83 4.68 0.24
N PHE A 127 1.30 5.91 0.49
CA PHE A 127 1.80 6.31 1.80
C PHE A 127 0.71 6.26 2.87
N LEU A 128 -0.47 6.85 2.60
CA LEU A 128 -1.60 6.82 3.52
C LEU A 128 -2.09 5.39 3.78
N ALA A 129 -2.18 4.56 2.75
CA ALA A 129 -2.55 3.15 2.86
C ALA A 129 -1.57 2.40 3.78
N SER A 130 -0.28 2.67 3.63
CA SER A 130 0.77 2.07 4.47
C SER A 130 0.68 2.55 5.93
N ALA A 131 0.44 3.84 6.16
CA ALA A 131 0.28 4.39 7.51
C ALA A 131 -0.95 3.80 8.22
N HIS A 132 -2.09 3.70 7.53
CA HIS A 132 -3.31 3.11 8.11
C HIS A 132 -3.19 1.60 8.30
N ALA A 133 -2.48 0.89 7.41
CA ALA A 133 -2.18 -0.52 7.59
C ALA A 133 -1.31 -0.77 8.84
N ASP A 134 -0.34 0.10 9.12
CA ASP A 134 0.49 0.00 10.32
C ASP A 134 -0.31 0.29 11.59
N GLN A 135 -1.17 1.30 11.56
CA GLN A 135 -2.08 1.61 12.68
C GLN A 135 -3.03 0.45 12.97
N SER A 136 -3.59 -0.21 11.96
CA SER A 136 -4.47 -1.37 12.17
C SER A 136 -3.72 -2.59 12.68
N ALA A 137 -2.47 -2.81 12.25
CA ALA A 137 -1.60 -3.84 12.81
C ALA A 137 -1.29 -3.63 14.29
N ARG A 138 -0.97 -2.39 14.68
CA ARG A 138 -0.73 -2.02 16.08
C ARG A 138 -1.96 -2.24 16.94
N ALA A 139 -3.13 -1.79 16.48
CA ALA A 139 -4.39 -1.96 17.18
C ALA A 139 -4.75 -3.45 17.40
N ALA A 140 -4.49 -4.30 16.40
CA ALA A 140 -4.68 -5.74 16.52
C ALA A 140 -3.73 -6.34 17.58
N THR A 141 -2.46 -5.92 17.58
CA THR A 141 -1.46 -6.39 18.55
C THR A 141 -1.81 -5.99 19.98
N THR A 142 -2.24 -4.75 20.20
CA THR A 142 -2.65 -4.28 21.54
C THR A 142 -3.90 -4.99 22.05
N THR A 143 -4.85 -5.29 21.16
CA THR A 143 -6.09 -6.00 21.53
C THR A 143 -5.77 -7.43 21.95
N ALA A 144 -4.88 -8.12 21.24
CA ALA A 144 -4.44 -9.47 21.60
C ALA A 144 -3.73 -9.49 22.97
N ALA A 145 -2.85 -8.53 23.24
CA ALA A 145 -2.17 -8.41 24.54
C ALA A 145 -3.14 -8.14 25.69
N ALA A 146 -4.14 -7.25 25.48
CA ALA A 146 -5.16 -6.96 26.48
C ALA A 146 -6.04 -8.19 26.79
N GLN A 147 -6.39 -8.99 25.76
CA GLN A 147 -7.14 -10.24 25.94
C GLN A 147 -6.34 -11.26 26.77
N GLN A 148 -5.04 -11.43 26.48
CA GLN A 148 -4.18 -12.33 27.26
C GLN A 148 -4.10 -11.93 28.74
N PHE A 149 -3.97 -10.63 29.02
CA PHE A 149 -3.97 -10.12 30.39
C PHE A 149 -5.29 -10.43 31.11
N SER A 150 -6.43 -10.20 30.45
CA SER A 150 -7.75 -10.48 31.04
C SER A 150 -7.99 -11.96 31.33
N VAL A 151 -7.52 -12.86 30.47
CA VAL A 151 -7.60 -14.32 30.68
C VAL A 151 -6.73 -14.72 31.87
N GLN A 152 -5.53 -14.17 31.97
CA GLN A 152 -4.61 -14.50 33.05
C GLN A 152 -5.09 -14.00 34.42
N ASP A 153 -5.71 -12.81 34.49
CA ASP A 153 -6.35 -12.33 35.71
C ASP A 153 -7.54 -13.21 36.13
N ALA A 154 -8.33 -13.69 35.16
CA ALA A 154 -9.43 -14.61 35.43
C ALA A 154 -8.93 -15.95 36.01
N ASP A 155 -7.87 -16.53 35.45
CA ASP A 155 -7.26 -17.76 35.94
C ASP A 155 -6.67 -17.58 37.35
N ASN A 156 -6.01 -16.45 37.61
CA ASN A 156 -5.47 -16.13 38.92
C ASN A 156 -6.56 -15.96 39.99
N SER A 157 -7.67 -15.28 39.65
CA SER A 157 -8.81 -15.11 40.56
C SER A 157 -9.50 -16.43 40.89
N THR A 158 -9.63 -17.32 39.90
CA THR A 158 -10.21 -18.65 40.08
C THR A 158 -9.34 -19.50 41.00
N THR A 159 -8.03 -19.49 40.77
CA THR A 159 -7.05 -20.20 41.61
C THR A 159 -7.09 -19.71 43.06
N ALA A 160 -7.11 -18.39 43.27
CA ALA A 160 -7.21 -17.81 44.60
C ALA A 160 -8.52 -18.18 45.32
N SER A 161 -9.66 -18.20 44.60
CA SER A 161 -10.94 -18.62 45.17
C SER A 161 -10.95 -20.10 45.56
N MET A 162 -10.31 -20.98 44.78
CA MET A 162 -10.20 -22.40 45.12
C MET A 162 -9.32 -22.63 46.35
N ALA A 163 -8.20 -21.90 46.46
CA ALA A 163 -7.32 -21.97 47.62
C ALA A 163 -8.04 -21.53 48.90
N GLY A 164 -8.81 -20.43 48.86
CA GLY A 164 -9.61 -19.97 49.99
C GLY A 164 -10.62 -21.02 50.47
N ARG A 165 -11.39 -21.62 49.55
CA ARG A 165 -12.34 -22.69 49.90
C ARG A 165 -11.68 -23.92 50.52
N PHE A 166 -10.48 -24.28 50.06
CA PHE A 166 -9.75 -25.43 50.60
C PHE A 166 -9.27 -25.17 52.03
N LEU A 167 -8.84 -23.94 52.33
CA LEU A 167 -8.47 -23.54 53.68
C LEU A 167 -9.68 -23.52 54.63
N ASP A 168 -10.83 -22.99 54.19
CA ASP A 168 -12.07 -23.00 54.97
C ASP A 168 -12.57 -24.44 55.26
N GLU A 169 -12.44 -25.35 54.29
CA GLU A 169 -12.79 -26.77 54.45
C GLU A 169 -11.87 -27.48 55.46
N LEU A 170 -10.59 -27.11 55.50
CA LEU A 170 -9.64 -27.66 56.48
C LEU A 170 -9.93 -27.15 57.90
N ASP A 171 -10.24 -25.86 58.06
CA ASP A 171 -10.58 -25.26 59.35
C ASP A 171 -11.90 -25.83 59.90
N SER A 172 -12.87 -26.08 59.03
CA SER A 172 -14.15 -26.74 59.37
C SER A 172 -13.99 -28.18 59.89
N ARG A 173 -12.84 -28.83 59.65
CA ARG A 173 -12.60 -30.24 60.01
C ARG A 173 -11.65 -30.41 61.19
N ALA A 174 -11.06 -29.32 61.68
CA ALA A 174 -10.22 -29.29 62.89
C ALA A 174 -11.06 -29.07 64.15
#